data_AF-A0AAN8I2J9-F1
#
_entry.id   AF-A0AAN8I2J9-F1
#
_cell.length_a   1.000
_cell.length_b   1.000
_cell.length_c   1.000
_cell.angle_alpha   90.00
_cell.angle_beta   90.00
_cell.angle_gamma   90.00
#
_symmetry.space_group_name_H-M   'P 1'
#
loop_
_entity.id
_entity.type
_entity.pdbx_description
1 polymer ?
#
loop_
_entity_poly.entity_id
_entity_poly.type
_entity_poly.pdbx_seq_one_letter_code
_entity_poly.pdbx_strand_id
1 'polypeptide(L)'
;MTEIVFKPNGTRPVDLVDNVKLRTNPLGGGYEKLDIRAGRGLPDHPRQNIELMHDWINDCTHNHPQCQKKGDVLLPKRVIAVGTKEEPSVYLYESDNERAEDTIEERKKRIEWSYLSKTFQESIALTRLLGLRYLWIDSLCIIQDDTEDWQVESSKMESIYEGAYVTIAANNTSSGLLDGTELRAMHSVNMQTPSPNGHTVDLLLRSPIQHENFYAASLEGGMASEDDYPLLRRAWCYQERLLATRVLQFTDTEVVFECKAGQHCECGSINHAIGNPIKSFFGRLLAENFQPVGVAEDIWEAWTMILRPYITKDLTVSTDILPALAGVAARMQRHELGQYVAGLWEKELATGLFWFADILDTKQPSVKTAPTFSWAALAGTTKIKELTWPYMESHDDSKQTFKITDFKCSVSGLNPYGTVASASVELHGFTTMVKLKAGKRVRGRNGLLKSAAREEPVMVFMDTCPATTLDIDGTFTCFFGFTWSEDDFSTRPPGIRHCVSALLLRPSSEPNVYERVGCIPQLNNNPCWLDDAEERNVTII
;
A
#
# COMPACT_ATOMS: atom_id res chain seq x y z
N MET A 1 -22.19 20.38 -3.45
CA MET A 1 -22.85 19.36 -4.28
C MET A 1 -23.48 18.35 -3.32
N THR A 2 -24.70 17.89 -3.56
CA THR A 2 -25.47 16.97 -2.70
C THR A 2 -25.91 15.81 -3.57
N GLU A 3 -25.79 14.56 -3.10
CA GLU A 3 -26.22 13.38 -3.85
C GLU A 3 -27.71 13.10 -3.55
N ILE A 4 -28.49 12.82 -4.60
CA ILE A 4 -29.93 12.52 -4.49
C ILE A 4 -30.14 11.02 -4.71
N VAL A 5 -30.81 10.36 -3.75
CA VAL A 5 -31.21 8.95 -3.83
C VAL A 5 -32.73 8.85 -3.72
N PHE A 6 -33.34 7.99 -4.54
CA PHE A 6 -34.79 7.76 -4.51
C PHE A 6 -35.15 6.66 -3.51
N LYS A 7 -36.21 6.89 -2.73
CA LYS A 7 -36.78 5.86 -1.85
C LYS A 7 -37.56 4.84 -2.69
N PRO A 8 -37.28 3.53 -2.58
CA PRO A 8 -37.99 2.52 -3.38
C PRO A 8 -39.45 2.38 -2.91
N ASN A 9 -40.39 2.92 -3.70
CA ASN A 9 -41.83 2.81 -3.47
C ASN A 9 -42.53 1.77 -4.38
N GLY A 10 -41.78 0.78 -4.89
CA GLY A 10 -42.32 -0.30 -5.73
C GLY A 10 -42.40 0.01 -7.23
N THR A 11 -42.05 1.22 -7.67
CA THR A 11 -41.88 1.60 -9.09
C THR A 11 -40.40 1.60 -9.49
N ARG A 12 -40.09 1.13 -10.71
CA ARG A 12 -38.72 1.05 -11.21
C ARG A 12 -38.09 2.46 -11.31
N PRO A 13 -36.88 2.70 -10.75
CA PRO A 13 -36.26 4.02 -10.70
C PRO A 13 -35.91 4.65 -12.06
N VAL A 14 -35.78 3.83 -13.10
CA VAL A 14 -35.11 4.19 -14.36
C VAL A 14 -35.84 5.31 -15.14
N ASP A 15 -37.17 5.41 -15.04
CA ASP A 15 -37.95 6.39 -15.82
C ASP A 15 -37.95 7.82 -15.22
N LEU A 16 -37.51 7.99 -13.97
CA LEU A 16 -37.50 9.29 -13.27
C LEU A 16 -36.16 10.05 -13.39
N VAL A 17 -35.05 9.33 -13.61
CA VAL A 17 -33.68 9.88 -13.47
C VAL A 17 -33.29 10.82 -14.62
N ASP A 18 -33.78 10.59 -15.84
CA ASP A 18 -33.32 11.34 -17.03
C ASP A 18 -33.81 12.79 -17.11
N ASN A 19 -34.76 13.22 -16.25
CA ASN A 19 -35.45 14.51 -16.39
C ASN A 19 -35.40 15.44 -15.16
N VAL A 20 -34.68 15.09 -14.09
CA VAL A 20 -34.64 15.93 -12.89
C VAL A 20 -33.55 17.01 -13.02
N LYS A 21 -33.97 18.27 -13.16
CA LYS A 21 -33.12 19.47 -13.08
C LYS A 21 -33.49 20.25 -11.83
N LEU A 22 -32.58 20.36 -10.84
CA LEU A 22 -32.79 21.25 -9.71
C LEU A 22 -32.26 22.65 -10.03
N ARG A 23 -32.98 23.67 -9.58
CA ARG A 23 -32.60 25.07 -9.74
C ARG A 23 -31.75 25.46 -8.53
N THR A 24 -30.46 25.64 -8.72
CA THR A 24 -29.55 26.09 -7.66
C THR A 24 -29.47 27.62 -7.68
N ASN A 25 -29.99 28.25 -6.63
CA ASN A 25 -29.93 29.70 -6.28
C ASN A 25 -31.09 30.60 -6.82
N PRO A 26 -31.76 31.43 -5.98
CA PRO A 26 -32.80 32.36 -6.42
C PRO A 26 -32.31 33.52 -7.30
N LEU A 27 -30.99 33.74 -7.41
CA LEU A 27 -30.42 34.95 -8.01
C LEU A 27 -29.50 34.73 -9.23
N GLY A 28 -29.38 33.50 -9.75
CA GLY A 28 -28.59 33.22 -10.95
C GLY A 28 -29.18 32.05 -11.74
N GLY A 29 -29.66 32.32 -12.96
CA GLY A 29 -30.45 31.41 -13.80
C GLY A 29 -29.68 30.26 -14.46
N GLY A 30 -28.83 29.54 -13.72
CA GLY A 30 -28.20 28.31 -14.18
C GLY A 30 -28.95 27.06 -13.70
N TYR A 31 -29.17 26.09 -14.59
CA TYR A 31 -29.51 24.72 -14.21
C TYR A 31 -28.22 23.91 -14.23
N GLU A 32 -27.77 23.40 -13.08
CA GLU A 32 -26.73 22.37 -13.05
C GLU A 32 -27.37 20.98 -13.18
N LYS A 33 -26.75 20.12 -14.00
CA LYS A 33 -27.13 18.72 -14.10
C LYS A 33 -26.61 18.02 -12.85
N LEU A 34 -27.47 17.67 -11.90
CA LEU A 34 -27.07 16.83 -10.77
C LEU A 34 -26.78 15.42 -11.28
N ASP A 35 -25.69 14.84 -10.79
CA ASP A 35 -25.40 13.41 -10.94
C ASP A 35 -26.37 12.65 -10.01
N ILE A 36 -27.52 12.30 -10.56
CA ILE A 36 -28.57 11.57 -9.85
C ILE A 36 -28.30 10.09 -10.09
N ARG A 37 -27.65 9.46 -9.12
CA ARG A 37 -27.38 8.02 -9.17
C ARG A 37 -28.55 7.28 -8.55
N ALA A 38 -29.01 6.22 -9.22
CA ALA A 38 -29.87 5.22 -8.60
C ALA A 38 -29.02 4.40 -7.62
N GLY A 39 -28.56 5.01 -6.53
CA GLY A 39 -27.88 4.30 -5.45
C GLY A 39 -28.88 3.36 -4.77
N ARG A 40 -28.42 2.16 -4.36
CA ARG A 40 -29.15 1.44 -3.31
C ARG A 40 -29.21 2.39 -2.12
N GLY A 41 -30.41 2.70 -1.62
CA GLY A 41 -30.54 3.56 -0.45
C GLY A 41 -29.67 3.03 0.67
N LEU A 42 -28.74 3.84 1.19
CA LEU A 42 -27.99 3.45 2.36
C LEU A 42 -28.98 3.26 3.50
N PRO A 43 -29.04 2.10 4.15
CA PRO A 43 -30.08 1.82 5.13
C PRO A 43 -29.83 2.56 6.45
N ASP A 44 -30.85 3.30 6.89
CA ASP A 44 -31.10 3.57 8.32
C ASP A 44 -31.48 2.26 9.09
N HIS A 45 -31.20 1.08 8.53
CA HIS A 45 -31.57 -0.23 9.04
C HIS A 45 -30.35 -1.18 9.07
N PRO A 46 -29.80 -1.48 10.27
CA PRO A 46 -28.66 -2.38 10.43
C PRO A 46 -28.83 -3.76 9.76
N ARG A 47 -30.07 -4.26 9.61
CA ARG A 47 -30.37 -5.54 8.96
C ARG A 47 -30.07 -5.55 7.46
N GLN A 48 -30.36 -4.47 6.74
CA GLN A 48 -30.16 -4.39 5.29
C GLN A 48 -28.67 -4.34 4.94
N ASN A 49 -27.84 -3.71 5.77
CA ASN A 49 -26.38 -3.72 5.60
C ASN A 49 -25.81 -5.12 5.79
N ILE A 50 -26.33 -5.89 6.76
CA ILE A 50 -25.90 -7.27 7.00
C ILE A 50 -26.28 -8.17 5.82
N GLU A 51 -27.49 -8.02 5.26
CA GLU A 51 -27.92 -8.75 4.05
C GLU A 51 -27.01 -8.44 2.86
N LEU A 52 -26.69 -7.17 2.63
CA LEU A 52 -25.78 -6.76 1.55
C LEU A 52 -24.36 -7.34 1.73
N MET A 53 -23.83 -7.32 2.96
CA MET A 53 -22.54 -7.94 3.26
C MET A 53 -22.56 -9.45 3.02
N HIS A 54 -23.64 -10.14 3.40
CA HIS A 54 -23.85 -11.56 3.10
C HIS A 54 -23.88 -11.80 1.59
N ASP A 55 -24.61 -10.99 0.83
CA ASP A 55 -24.68 -11.12 -0.63
C ASP A 55 -23.30 -11.00 -1.29
N TRP A 56 -22.50 -10.00 -0.91
CA TRP A 56 -21.13 -9.85 -1.43
C TRP A 56 -20.21 -11.01 -1.05
N ILE A 57 -20.28 -11.47 0.21
CA ILE A 57 -19.48 -12.61 0.67
C ILE A 57 -19.89 -13.88 -0.07
N ASN A 58 -21.19 -14.11 -0.25
CA ASN A 58 -21.74 -15.27 -0.93
C ASN A 58 -21.37 -15.27 -2.42
N ASP A 59 -21.57 -14.15 -3.12
CA ASP A 59 -21.15 -14.00 -4.51
C ASP A 59 -19.66 -14.29 -4.68
N CYS A 60 -18.81 -13.67 -3.84
CA CYS A 60 -17.37 -13.90 -3.87
C CYS A 60 -16.98 -15.36 -3.57
N THR A 61 -17.68 -16.03 -2.67
CA THR A 61 -17.40 -17.43 -2.30
C THR A 61 -17.74 -18.40 -3.43
N HIS A 62 -18.82 -18.15 -4.17
CA HIS A 62 -19.30 -19.09 -5.17
C HIS A 62 -18.82 -18.74 -6.59
N ASN A 63 -18.62 -17.46 -6.90
CA ASN A 63 -18.44 -16.98 -8.27
C ASN A 63 -17.03 -16.45 -8.58
N HIS A 64 -16.15 -16.27 -7.60
CA HIS A 64 -14.78 -15.77 -7.82
C HIS A 64 -13.72 -16.87 -7.60
N PRO A 65 -13.19 -17.51 -8.67
CA PRO A 65 -12.23 -18.62 -8.57
C PRO A 65 -10.97 -18.30 -7.74
N GLN A 66 -10.45 -17.08 -7.84
CA GLN A 66 -9.29 -16.60 -7.08
C GLN A 66 -9.58 -16.40 -5.58
N CYS A 67 -10.85 -16.40 -5.18
CA CYS A 67 -11.30 -16.25 -3.79
C CYS A 67 -11.82 -17.58 -3.20
N GLN A 68 -11.88 -18.65 -4.00
CA GLN A 68 -12.26 -19.97 -3.54
C GLN A 68 -11.14 -20.55 -2.68
N LYS A 69 -11.50 -21.10 -1.52
CA LYS A 69 -10.54 -21.66 -0.57
C LYS A 69 -9.84 -22.87 -1.19
N LYS A 70 -8.51 -22.93 -1.06
CA LYS A 70 -7.71 -24.10 -1.39
C LYS A 70 -7.25 -24.75 -0.09
N GLY A 71 -7.82 -25.90 0.24
CA GLY A 71 -7.45 -26.70 1.41
C GLY A 71 -8.12 -26.30 2.72
N ASP A 72 -7.75 -27.01 3.79
CA ASP A 72 -8.25 -26.80 5.14
C ASP A 72 -7.60 -25.57 5.77
N VAL A 73 -8.42 -24.70 6.38
CA VAL A 73 -7.93 -23.56 7.16
C VAL A 73 -7.85 -23.96 8.63
N LEU A 74 -6.63 -23.95 9.18
CA LEU A 74 -6.39 -24.17 10.60
C LEU A 74 -6.65 -22.88 11.38
N LEU A 75 -7.16 -23.02 12.60
CA LEU A 75 -7.28 -21.88 13.49
C LEU A 75 -5.90 -21.38 13.92
N PRO A 76 -5.72 -20.05 14.08
CA PRO A 76 -4.57 -19.50 14.78
C PRO A 76 -4.47 -20.07 16.20
N LYS A 77 -3.27 -20.04 16.79
CA LYS A 77 -3.01 -20.54 18.15
C LYS A 77 -4.02 -20.03 19.16
N ARG A 78 -4.46 -18.77 19.05
CA ARG A 78 -5.53 -18.21 19.87
C ARG A 78 -6.54 -17.45 19.03
N VAL A 79 -7.82 -17.61 19.34
CA VAL A 79 -8.95 -16.88 18.74
C VAL A 79 -9.96 -16.48 19.82
N ILE A 80 -10.76 -15.49 19.53
CA ILE A 80 -11.92 -15.11 20.33
C ILE A 80 -13.10 -15.92 19.83
N ALA A 81 -13.59 -16.84 20.65
CA ALA A 81 -14.85 -17.51 20.38
C ALA A 81 -15.99 -16.61 20.87
N VAL A 82 -16.90 -16.28 19.94
CA VAL A 82 -17.96 -15.29 20.17
C VAL A 82 -19.30 -15.91 20.55
N GLY A 83 -19.44 -17.24 20.55
CA GLY A 83 -20.72 -17.89 20.79
C GLY A 83 -21.75 -17.56 19.70
N THR A 84 -23.03 -17.83 19.97
CA THR A 84 -24.13 -17.54 19.04
C THR A 84 -24.88 -16.28 19.44
N LYS A 85 -25.90 -15.92 18.66
CA LYS A 85 -26.82 -14.84 19.01
C LYS A 85 -27.69 -15.23 20.21
N GLU A 86 -28.02 -16.50 20.32
CA GLU A 86 -28.89 -17.08 21.36
C GLU A 86 -28.11 -17.35 22.65
N GLU A 87 -26.83 -17.68 22.55
CA GLU A 87 -25.92 -17.91 23.67
C GLU A 87 -24.64 -17.06 23.52
N PRO A 88 -24.71 -15.76 23.85
CA PRO A 88 -23.59 -14.85 23.69
C PRO A 88 -22.56 -15.09 24.78
N SER A 89 -21.46 -15.74 24.41
CA SER A 89 -20.32 -16.00 25.29
C SER A 89 -19.04 -15.53 24.61
N VAL A 90 -18.23 -14.71 25.28
CA VAL A 90 -16.94 -14.22 24.74
C VAL A 90 -15.80 -14.76 25.58
N TYR A 91 -14.94 -15.56 24.97
CA TYR A 91 -13.75 -16.12 25.62
C TYR A 91 -12.57 -16.18 24.66
N LEU A 92 -11.38 -15.98 25.22
CA LEU A 92 -10.15 -16.31 24.54
C LEU A 92 -10.02 -17.84 24.55
N TYR A 93 -9.88 -18.39 23.36
CA TYR A 93 -9.78 -19.81 23.09
C TYR A 93 -8.39 -20.10 22.50
N GLU A 94 -7.68 -21.07 23.06
CA GLU A 94 -6.38 -21.53 22.56
C GLU A 94 -6.61 -22.83 21.76
N SER A 95 -6.31 -22.79 20.46
CA SER A 95 -6.48 -23.92 19.55
C SER A 95 -5.23 -24.80 19.56
N ASP A 96 -5.40 -26.10 19.37
CA ASP A 96 -4.29 -27.03 19.14
C ASP A 96 -4.07 -27.22 17.63
N ASN A 97 -4.13 -26.12 16.85
CA ASN A 97 -4.12 -26.11 15.37
C ASN A 97 -5.22 -26.99 14.75
N GLU A 98 -6.40 -27.05 15.37
CA GLU A 98 -7.54 -27.76 14.79
C GLU A 98 -8.25 -26.96 13.68
N ARG A 99 -9.24 -27.60 13.01
CA ARG A 99 -10.02 -26.94 11.96
C ARG A 99 -11.03 -25.99 12.59
N ALA A 100 -11.35 -24.89 11.90
CA ALA A 100 -12.37 -23.95 12.34
C ALA A 100 -13.79 -24.55 12.49
N GLU A 101 -14.01 -25.78 12.04
CA GLU A 101 -15.29 -26.49 12.14
C GLU A 101 -15.39 -27.35 13.43
N ASP A 102 -14.25 -27.70 14.03
CA ASP A 102 -14.19 -28.58 15.19
C ASP A 102 -14.85 -27.92 16.41
N THR A 103 -15.60 -28.72 17.18
CA THR A 103 -16.36 -28.27 18.36
C THR A 103 -15.55 -28.65 19.59
N ILE A 104 -15.03 -27.68 20.35
CA ILE A 104 -14.15 -27.98 21.48
C ILE A 104 -14.64 -27.34 22.78
N GLU A 105 -14.83 -28.22 23.75
CA GLU A 105 -15.04 -27.93 25.16
C GLU A 105 -13.69 -27.60 25.82
N GLU A 106 -13.69 -26.49 26.57
CA GLU A 106 -12.77 -26.14 27.66
C GLU A 106 -11.26 -25.96 27.40
N ARG A 107 -10.88 -24.71 27.07
CA ARG A 107 -9.87 -23.89 27.79
C ARG A 107 -10.28 -22.42 27.67
N LYS A 108 -10.79 -21.79 28.73
CA LYS A 108 -11.49 -20.49 28.63
C LYS A 108 -11.04 -19.49 29.70
N LYS A 109 -10.49 -18.36 29.27
CA LYS A 109 -10.48 -17.13 30.07
C LYS A 109 -11.59 -16.23 29.52
N ARG A 110 -12.64 -16.00 30.32
CA ARG A 110 -13.75 -15.12 29.95
C ARG A 110 -13.23 -13.70 29.76
N ILE A 111 -13.66 -13.05 28.69
CA ILE A 111 -13.41 -11.62 28.47
C ILE A 111 -14.68 -10.89 28.88
N GLU A 112 -14.58 -10.02 29.89
CA GLU A 112 -15.75 -9.22 30.28
C GLU A 112 -16.08 -8.21 29.18
N TRP A 113 -17.36 -8.17 28.80
CA TRP A 113 -17.84 -7.32 27.72
C TRP A 113 -17.50 -5.84 27.93
N SER A 114 -17.55 -5.37 29.18
CA SER A 114 -17.27 -3.98 29.55
C SER A 114 -15.79 -3.57 29.38
N TYR A 115 -14.85 -4.52 29.28
CA TYR A 115 -13.44 -4.21 29.01
C TYR A 115 -13.13 -4.09 27.51
N LEU A 116 -14.06 -4.50 26.65
CA LEU A 116 -13.88 -4.38 25.21
C LEU A 116 -14.19 -2.97 24.74
N SER A 117 -13.36 -2.44 23.85
CA SER A 117 -13.68 -1.20 23.13
C SER A 117 -14.97 -1.38 22.34
N LYS A 118 -15.65 -0.28 22.04
CA LYS A 118 -16.89 -0.33 21.25
C LYS A 118 -16.67 -0.95 19.87
N THR A 119 -15.54 -0.67 19.20
CA THR A 119 -15.15 -1.34 17.94
C THR A 119 -15.03 -2.86 18.11
N PHE A 120 -14.46 -3.36 19.20
CA PHE A 120 -14.39 -4.81 19.46
C PHE A 120 -15.75 -5.42 19.76
N GLN A 121 -16.58 -4.75 20.56
CA GLN A 121 -17.96 -5.17 20.84
C GLN A 121 -18.77 -5.30 19.55
N GLU A 122 -18.68 -4.32 18.66
CA GLU A 122 -19.38 -4.32 17.37
C GLU A 122 -18.79 -5.33 16.39
N SER A 123 -17.47 -5.54 16.40
CA SER A 123 -16.83 -6.61 15.60
C SER A 123 -17.32 -7.99 16.02
N ILE A 124 -17.47 -8.23 17.33
CA ILE A 124 -18.03 -9.47 17.87
C ILE A 124 -19.51 -9.62 17.47
N ALA A 125 -20.30 -8.55 17.57
CA ALA A 125 -21.70 -8.56 17.16
C ALA A 125 -21.84 -8.86 15.66
N LEU A 126 -21.04 -8.21 14.82
CA LEU A 126 -21.01 -8.44 13.37
C LEU A 126 -20.60 -9.88 13.04
N THR A 127 -19.58 -10.40 13.72
CA THR A 127 -19.13 -11.80 13.56
C THR A 127 -20.29 -12.78 13.77
N ARG A 128 -21.06 -12.61 14.85
CA ARG A 128 -22.27 -13.42 15.11
C ARG A 128 -23.35 -13.25 14.04
N LEU A 129 -23.58 -12.03 13.57
CA LEU A 129 -24.58 -11.71 12.55
C LEU A 129 -24.21 -12.27 11.17
N LEU A 130 -22.92 -12.44 10.91
CA LEU A 130 -22.40 -13.15 9.74
C LEU A 130 -22.44 -14.68 9.89
N GLY A 131 -22.91 -15.20 11.02
CA GLY A 131 -22.96 -16.64 11.31
C GLY A 131 -21.60 -17.26 11.63
N LEU A 132 -20.61 -16.44 11.97
CA LEU A 132 -19.25 -16.88 12.28
C LEU A 132 -19.08 -17.05 13.80
N ARG A 133 -18.22 -18.01 14.20
CA ARG A 133 -18.01 -18.39 15.60
C ARG A 133 -16.71 -17.85 16.21
N TYR A 134 -15.74 -17.52 15.36
CA TYR A 134 -14.40 -17.14 15.76
C TYR A 134 -14.02 -15.78 15.17
N LEU A 135 -13.34 -14.99 15.98
CA LEU A 135 -12.78 -13.70 15.62
C LEU A 135 -11.33 -13.66 16.07
N TRP A 136 -10.43 -13.12 15.25
CA TRP A 136 -9.05 -12.89 15.63
C TRP A 136 -8.79 -11.39 15.69
N ILE A 137 -8.20 -10.94 16.79
CA ILE A 137 -7.77 -9.55 17.01
C ILE A 137 -6.39 -9.62 17.64
N ASP A 138 -5.39 -9.06 16.96
CA ASP A 138 -3.96 -9.08 17.34
C ASP A 138 -3.73 -8.75 18.82
N SER A 139 -4.28 -7.64 19.31
CA SER A 139 -4.14 -7.13 20.68
C SER A 139 -4.80 -8.01 21.74
N LEU A 140 -5.68 -8.94 21.35
CA LEU A 140 -6.35 -9.88 22.25
C LEU A 140 -5.83 -11.32 22.09
N CYS A 141 -5.32 -11.68 20.91
CA CYS A 141 -4.90 -13.04 20.57
C CYS A 141 -3.37 -13.23 20.61
N ILE A 142 -2.59 -12.15 20.68
CA ILE A 142 -1.13 -12.17 20.87
C ILE A 142 -0.82 -11.66 22.28
N ILE A 143 0.09 -12.32 23.00
CA ILE A 143 0.54 -11.88 24.32
C ILE A 143 1.49 -10.69 24.11
N GLN A 144 1.02 -9.49 24.43
CA GLN A 144 1.75 -8.25 24.12
C GLN A 144 3.05 -8.09 24.92
N ASP A 145 3.11 -8.65 26.13
CA ASP A 145 4.28 -8.57 27.02
C ASP A 145 5.31 -9.70 26.79
N ASP A 146 5.11 -10.55 25.77
CA ASP A 146 5.98 -11.68 25.45
C ASP A 146 6.56 -11.52 24.04
N THR A 147 7.83 -11.17 23.96
CA THR A 147 8.53 -10.96 22.69
C THR A 147 8.67 -12.23 21.86
N GLU A 148 8.77 -13.40 22.49
CA GLU A 148 8.91 -14.67 21.79
C GLU A 148 7.56 -15.07 21.18
N ASP A 149 6.48 -14.96 21.95
CA ASP A 149 5.11 -15.20 21.46
C ASP A 149 4.75 -14.21 20.34
N TRP A 150 5.11 -12.93 20.48
CA TRP A 150 4.95 -11.94 19.42
C TRP A 150 5.72 -12.31 18.15
N GLN A 151 6.99 -12.74 18.25
CA GLN A 151 7.77 -13.15 17.08
C GLN A 151 7.16 -14.35 16.36
N VAL A 152 6.69 -15.35 17.12
CA VAL A 152 6.03 -16.53 16.57
C VAL A 152 4.71 -16.15 15.89
N GLU A 153 3.85 -15.39 16.55
CA GLU A 153 2.51 -15.08 16.01
C GLU A 153 2.57 -14.03 14.89
N SER A 154 3.45 -13.02 14.97
CA SER A 154 3.67 -12.06 13.89
C SER A 154 4.20 -12.73 12.61
N SER A 155 5.06 -13.75 12.75
CA SER A 155 5.53 -14.54 11.60
C SER A 155 4.40 -15.29 10.87
N LYS A 156 3.26 -15.52 11.54
CA LYS A 156 2.09 -16.21 11.00
C LYS A 156 1.01 -15.26 10.48
N MET A 157 1.14 -13.94 10.65
CA MET A 157 0.11 -12.96 10.26
C MET A 157 -0.38 -13.18 8.83
N GLU A 158 0.53 -13.48 7.92
CA GLU A 158 0.19 -13.81 6.53
C GLU A 158 -0.87 -14.91 6.42
N SER A 159 -0.62 -16.06 7.07
CA SER A 159 -1.54 -17.20 7.06
C SER A 159 -2.86 -16.91 7.78
N ILE A 160 -2.85 -16.07 8.81
CA ILE A 160 -4.03 -15.67 9.57
C ILE A 160 -4.96 -14.83 8.70
N TYR A 161 -4.44 -13.75 8.09
CA TYR A 161 -5.25 -12.86 7.26
C TYR A 161 -5.70 -13.55 5.97
N GLU A 162 -4.84 -14.32 5.32
CA GLU A 162 -5.26 -15.03 4.11
C GLU A 162 -6.29 -16.13 4.41
N GLY A 163 -6.10 -16.88 5.51
CA GLY A 163 -7.00 -17.93 5.96
C GLY A 163 -8.34 -17.42 6.50
N ALA A 164 -8.41 -16.14 6.89
CA ALA A 164 -9.64 -15.53 7.39
C ALA A 164 -10.79 -15.66 6.37
N TYR A 165 -11.98 -16.02 6.84
CA TYR A 165 -13.17 -16.07 5.98
C TYR A 165 -13.53 -14.68 5.44
N VAL A 166 -13.45 -13.67 6.31
CA VAL A 166 -13.59 -12.24 6.02
C VAL A 166 -12.83 -11.44 7.07
N THR A 167 -12.17 -10.37 6.65
CA THR A 167 -11.49 -9.39 7.52
C THR A 167 -12.37 -8.16 7.71
N ILE A 168 -12.56 -7.71 8.95
CA ILE A 168 -13.29 -6.48 9.26
C ILE A 168 -12.27 -5.35 9.43
N ALA A 169 -12.38 -4.29 8.64
CA ALA A 169 -11.51 -3.13 8.70
C ALA A 169 -12.29 -1.89 9.17
N ALA A 170 -12.00 -1.42 10.38
CA ALA A 170 -12.58 -0.21 10.96
C ALA A 170 -11.82 1.04 10.46
N ASN A 171 -12.19 1.55 9.29
CA ASN A 171 -11.62 2.76 8.68
C ASN A 171 -12.38 4.04 9.03
N ASN A 172 -13.32 3.97 9.96
CA ASN A 172 -14.08 5.11 10.43
C ASN A 172 -13.35 5.82 11.57
N THR A 173 -13.56 7.13 11.67
CA THR A 173 -12.99 7.99 12.71
C THR A 173 -13.88 8.04 13.96
N SER A 174 -15.09 7.47 13.90
CA SER A 174 -16.01 7.34 15.02
C SER A 174 -15.66 6.19 15.96
N SER A 175 -16.13 6.25 17.22
CA SER A 175 -15.79 5.30 18.28
C SER A 175 -16.38 3.88 18.11
N GLY A 176 -16.83 3.47 16.92
CA GLY A 176 -17.40 2.14 16.64
C GLY A 176 -17.67 1.93 15.14
N LEU A 177 -17.66 0.69 14.65
CA LEU A 177 -17.95 0.26 13.28
C LEU A 177 -19.30 0.74 12.72
N LEU A 178 -20.34 0.70 13.55
CA LEU A 178 -21.74 0.87 13.11
C LEU A 178 -22.33 2.22 13.48
N ASP A 179 -21.59 3.04 14.22
CA ASP A 179 -21.95 4.44 14.44
C ASP A 179 -21.81 5.20 13.13
N GLY A 180 -22.94 5.55 12.54
CA GLY A 180 -22.97 6.47 11.40
C GLY A 180 -22.42 7.83 11.82
N THR A 181 -21.49 8.36 11.03
CA THR A 181 -21.16 9.78 11.13
C THR A 181 -22.29 10.61 10.50
N GLU A 182 -22.29 11.93 10.73
CA GLU A 182 -23.16 12.86 9.97
C GLU A 182 -22.99 12.71 8.44
N LEU A 183 -21.87 12.15 7.97
CA LEU A 183 -21.64 11.87 6.55
C LEU A 183 -22.46 10.68 6.02
N ARG A 184 -22.95 9.80 6.91
CA ARG A 184 -23.94 8.76 6.58
C ARG A 184 -25.38 9.26 6.68
N ALA A 185 -25.63 10.42 7.30
CA ALA A 185 -26.97 10.92 7.55
C ALA A 185 -27.71 11.22 6.24
N MET A 186 -28.92 10.67 6.11
CA MET A 186 -29.84 10.98 5.02
C MET A 186 -30.87 12.01 5.46
N HIS A 187 -31.10 12.99 4.61
CA HIS A 187 -32.08 14.04 4.81
C HIS A 187 -33.25 13.82 3.85
N SER A 188 -34.42 13.52 4.41
CA SER A 188 -35.64 13.37 3.62
C SER A 188 -36.17 14.73 3.20
N VAL A 189 -36.37 14.93 1.90
CA VAL A 189 -36.99 16.11 1.32
C VAL A 189 -38.19 15.69 0.50
N ASN A 190 -39.35 16.24 0.86
CA ASN A 190 -40.57 16.07 0.08
C ASN A 190 -40.54 17.05 -1.09
N MET A 191 -40.60 16.55 -2.32
CA MET A 191 -40.66 17.39 -3.52
C MET A 191 -41.97 17.15 -4.26
N GLN A 192 -42.68 18.23 -4.59
CA GLN A 192 -43.85 18.13 -5.47
C GLN A 192 -43.41 18.16 -6.93
N THR A 193 -43.86 17.19 -7.72
CA THR A 193 -43.58 17.18 -9.16
C THR A 193 -44.34 18.32 -9.83
N PRO A 194 -43.73 19.08 -10.76
CA PRO A 194 -44.41 20.09 -11.55
C PRO A 194 -45.30 19.41 -12.60
N SER A 195 -46.42 18.83 -12.16
CA SER A 195 -47.43 18.22 -13.01
C SER A 195 -48.83 18.66 -12.57
N PRO A 196 -49.83 18.71 -13.46
CA PRO A 196 -51.21 19.08 -13.12
C PRO A 196 -51.84 18.21 -12.02
N ASN A 197 -51.32 16.99 -11.81
CA ASN A 197 -51.79 16.03 -10.81
C ASN A 197 -50.81 15.88 -9.62
N GLY A 198 -49.91 16.85 -9.43
CA GLY A 198 -48.89 16.95 -8.36
C GLY A 198 -48.65 15.70 -7.51
N HIS A 199 -47.70 14.86 -7.92
CA HIS A 199 -47.25 13.75 -7.07
C HIS A 199 -46.21 14.27 -6.08
N THR A 200 -46.29 13.83 -4.83
CA THR A 200 -45.21 14.05 -3.86
C THR A 200 -44.21 12.92 -4.01
N VAL A 201 -42.94 13.27 -4.22
CA VAL A 201 -41.82 12.33 -4.25
C VAL A 201 -40.98 12.58 -3.01
N ASP A 202 -40.71 11.49 -2.27
CA ASP A 202 -39.75 11.50 -1.18
C ASP A 202 -38.34 11.34 -1.77
N LEU A 203 -37.52 12.38 -1.63
CA LEU A 203 -36.11 12.35 -1.97
C LEU A 203 -35.30 12.14 -0.70
N LEU A 204 -34.29 11.28 -0.76
CA LEU A 204 -33.28 11.16 0.29
C LEU A 204 -32.01 11.83 -0.20
N LEU A 205 -31.54 12.82 0.54
CA LEU A 205 -30.34 13.59 0.23
C LEU A 205 -29.22 13.22 1.19
N ARG A 206 -28.00 13.09 0.67
CA ARG A 206 -26.80 12.87 1.49
C ARG A 206 -25.63 13.70 0.99
N SER A 207 -24.63 13.85 1.83
CA SER A 207 -23.32 14.34 1.40
C SER A 207 -22.74 13.39 0.33
N PRO A 208 -22.16 13.91 -0.77
CA PRO A 208 -21.58 13.07 -1.82
C PRO A 208 -20.44 12.22 -1.28
N ILE A 209 -20.40 10.95 -1.68
CA ILE A 209 -19.27 10.07 -1.35
C ILE A 209 -18.09 10.37 -2.26
N GLN A 210 -16.97 10.78 -1.65
CA GLN A 210 -15.72 11.04 -2.35
C GLN A 210 -14.92 9.74 -2.51
N HIS A 211 -15.35 8.90 -3.44
CA HIS A 211 -14.67 7.64 -3.75
C HIS A 211 -13.20 7.85 -4.16
N GLU A 212 -12.90 8.93 -4.89
CA GLU A 212 -11.54 9.29 -5.30
C GLU A 212 -10.57 9.34 -4.11
N ASN A 213 -11.02 9.80 -2.93
CA ASN A 213 -10.18 9.84 -1.73
C ASN A 213 -9.89 8.43 -1.19
N PHE A 214 -10.88 7.54 -1.24
CA PHE A 214 -10.68 6.13 -0.88
C PHE A 214 -9.67 5.46 -1.81
N TYR A 215 -9.80 5.69 -3.12
CA TYR A 215 -8.85 5.16 -4.11
C TYR A 215 -7.45 5.72 -3.92
N ALA A 216 -7.33 7.04 -3.74
CA ALA A 216 -6.08 7.72 -3.44
C ALA A 216 -5.39 7.12 -2.21
N ALA A 217 -6.11 6.96 -1.10
CA ALA A 217 -5.56 6.32 0.10
C ALA A 217 -5.10 4.87 -0.15
N SER A 218 -5.73 4.20 -1.11
CA SER A 218 -5.49 2.79 -1.43
C SER A 218 -4.35 2.51 -2.42
N LEU A 219 -4.04 3.46 -3.32
CA LEU A 219 -3.15 3.26 -4.47
C LEU A 219 -1.89 4.14 -4.41
N GLU A 220 -1.98 5.42 -4.07
CA GLU A 220 -0.82 6.34 -4.06
C GLU A 220 -1.26 7.74 -3.63
N GLY A 221 -0.45 8.41 -2.80
CA GLY A 221 -0.14 9.86 -2.83
C GLY A 221 -1.25 10.92 -2.99
N GLY A 222 -2.53 10.58 -2.93
CA GLY A 222 -3.59 11.54 -3.16
C GLY A 222 -3.83 12.43 -1.95
N MET A 223 -4.53 13.54 -2.19
CA MET A 223 -4.86 14.59 -1.22
C MET A 223 -5.90 14.15 -0.17
N ALA A 224 -5.95 12.87 0.17
CA ALA A 224 -6.75 12.42 1.31
C ALA A 224 -6.20 13.12 2.56
N SER A 225 -7.11 13.61 3.41
CA SER A 225 -6.71 14.28 4.64
C SER A 225 -5.90 13.32 5.52
N GLU A 226 -5.09 13.84 6.46
CA GLU A 226 -4.37 12.97 7.42
C GLU A 226 -5.32 12.08 8.24
N ASP A 227 -6.58 12.50 8.37
CA ASP A 227 -7.60 11.84 9.17
C ASP A 227 -8.45 10.84 8.36
N ASP A 228 -8.33 10.82 7.02
CA ASP A 228 -9.15 9.95 6.16
C ASP A 228 -8.56 8.52 6.09
N TYR A 229 -9.41 7.51 6.37
CA TYR A 229 -9.11 6.08 6.22
C TYR A 229 -7.82 5.61 6.93
N PRO A 230 -7.74 5.75 8.27
CA PRO A 230 -6.50 5.54 9.03
C PRO A 230 -5.85 4.16 8.83
N LEU A 231 -6.60 3.08 8.61
CA LEU A 231 -6.01 1.76 8.36
C LEU A 231 -5.37 1.67 6.96
N LEU A 232 -5.89 2.38 5.96
CA LEU A 232 -5.27 2.38 4.62
C LEU A 232 -3.92 3.11 4.61
N ARG A 233 -3.63 3.91 5.64
CA ARG A 233 -2.36 4.61 5.80
C ARG A 233 -1.31 3.78 6.53
N ARG A 234 -1.69 2.81 7.38
CA ARG A 234 -0.76 2.03 8.20
C ARG A 234 -0.04 0.94 7.40
N ALA A 235 1.28 0.82 7.59
CA ALA A 235 2.09 -0.15 6.85
C ALA A 235 1.70 -1.61 7.12
N TRP A 236 1.49 -1.99 8.39
CA TRP A 236 1.01 -3.33 8.75
C TRP A 236 -0.33 -3.65 8.09
N CYS A 237 -1.28 -2.71 8.14
CA CYS A 237 -2.60 -2.89 7.53
C CYS A 237 -2.56 -3.02 6.00
N TYR A 238 -1.47 -2.59 5.33
CA TYR A 238 -1.30 -2.79 3.90
C TYR A 238 -1.20 -4.27 3.53
N GLN A 239 -0.33 -5.04 4.19
CA GLN A 239 -0.24 -6.48 3.93
C GLN A 239 -1.50 -7.22 4.38
N GLU A 240 -2.07 -6.84 5.52
CA GLU A 240 -3.30 -7.45 6.06
C GLU A 240 -4.45 -7.33 5.04
N ARG A 241 -4.58 -6.14 4.45
CA ARG A 241 -5.55 -5.87 3.39
C ARG A 241 -5.23 -6.67 2.14
N LEU A 242 -3.99 -6.70 1.65
CA LEU A 242 -3.66 -7.39 0.39
C LEU A 242 -3.87 -8.90 0.50
N LEU A 243 -3.41 -9.51 1.60
CA LEU A 243 -3.42 -10.96 1.82
C LEU A 243 -4.82 -11.51 2.10
N ALA A 244 -5.67 -10.75 2.80
CA ALA A 244 -7.02 -11.20 3.12
C ALA A 244 -7.82 -11.62 1.86
N THR A 245 -8.63 -12.67 1.94
CA THR A 245 -9.43 -13.05 0.75
C THR A 245 -10.61 -12.09 0.54
N ARG A 246 -11.25 -11.66 1.62
CA ARG A 246 -12.39 -10.73 1.66
C ARG A 246 -12.17 -9.69 2.75
N VAL A 247 -12.45 -8.43 2.46
CA VAL A 247 -12.33 -7.32 3.41
C VAL A 247 -13.64 -6.52 3.40
N LEU A 248 -14.20 -6.30 4.59
CA LEU A 248 -15.30 -5.36 4.81
C LEU A 248 -14.73 -4.09 5.45
N GLN A 249 -14.61 -3.02 4.66
CA GLN A 249 -14.13 -1.73 5.13
C GLN A 249 -15.29 -0.85 5.57
N PHE A 250 -15.36 -0.58 6.87
CA PHE A 250 -16.30 0.36 7.45
C PHE A 250 -15.68 1.75 7.40
N THR A 251 -16.18 2.64 6.54
CA THR A 251 -15.71 4.03 6.45
C THR A 251 -16.70 4.99 7.11
N ASP A 252 -16.34 6.27 7.22
CA ASP A 252 -17.27 7.27 7.74
C ASP A 252 -18.51 7.48 6.85
N THR A 253 -18.47 7.07 5.58
CA THR A 253 -19.53 7.36 4.59
C THR A 253 -20.32 6.14 4.14
N GLU A 254 -19.71 4.95 4.08
CA GLU A 254 -20.35 3.71 3.65
C GLU A 254 -19.47 2.48 4.00
N VAL A 255 -19.96 1.28 3.71
CA VAL A 255 -19.16 0.05 3.70
C VAL A 255 -18.64 -0.22 2.28
N VAL A 256 -17.36 -0.59 2.20
CA VAL A 256 -16.72 -1.04 0.95
C VAL A 256 -16.28 -2.49 1.14
N PHE A 257 -16.74 -3.36 0.25
CA PHE A 257 -16.27 -4.73 0.15
C PHE A 257 -15.12 -4.82 -0.84
N GLU A 258 -14.06 -5.53 -0.47
CA GLU A 258 -12.99 -5.90 -1.39
C GLU A 258 -12.71 -7.40 -1.36
N CYS A 259 -12.35 -7.97 -2.49
CA CYS A 259 -11.81 -9.32 -2.58
C CYS A 259 -10.66 -9.39 -3.59
N LYS A 260 -10.11 -10.59 -3.81
CA LYS A 260 -9.04 -10.81 -4.80
C LYS A 260 -9.52 -10.57 -6.26
N ALA A 261 -10.83 -10.47 -6.50
CA ALA A 261 -11.42 -10.26 -7.82
C ALA A 261 -11.80 -8.80 -8.14
N GLY A 262 -12.08 -7.99 -7.12
CA GLY A 262 -12.62 -6.65 -7.31
C GLY A 262 -13.18 -6.07 -6.02
N GLN A 263 -13.95 -4.99 -6.16
CA GLN A 263 -14.50 -4.22 -5.05
C GLN A 263 -15.96 -3.85 -5.32
N HIS A 264 -16.73 -3.67 -4.26
CA HIS A 264 -18.10 -3.15 -4.27
C HIS A 264 -18.27 -2.13 -3.15
N CYS A 265 -19.15 -1.15 -3.31
CA CYS A 265 -19.54 -0.24 -2.23
C CYS A 265 -21.05 -0.25 -2.03
N GLU A 266 -21.52 0.16 -0.85
CA GLU A 266 -22.95 0.17 -0.52
C GLU A 266 -23.76 1.03 -1.50
N CYS A 267 -23.22 2.15 -1.98
CA CYS A 267 -23.91 2.99 -2.96
C CYS A 267 -23.87 2.43 -4.40
N GLY A 268 -23.04 1.43 -4.68
CA GLY A 268 -22.90 0.78 -6.00
C GLY A 268 -22.03 1.53 -7.02
N SER A 269 -21.48 2.69 -6.67
CA SER A 269 -20.68 3.53 -7.58
C SER A 269 -19.30 2.98 -7.93
N ILE A 270 -18.68 2.21 -7.03
CA ILE A 270 -17.35 1.60 -7.24
C ILE A 270 -17.33 0.62 -8.42
N ASN A 271 -18.49 0.13 -8.89
CA ASN A 271 -18.57 -0.80 -10.01
C ASN A 271 -18.25 -0.21 -11.40
N HIS A 272 -18.21 1.12 -11.57
CA HIS A 272 -18.37 1.72 -12.91
C HIS A 272 -17.20 2.55 -13.47
N ALA A 273 -16.16 2.92 -12.72
CA ALA A 273 -15.29 4.00 -13.23
C ALA A 273 -13.81 4.06 -12.81
N ILE A 274 -13.29 3.24 -11.89
CA ILE A 274 -11.97 3.52 -11.31
C ILE A 274 -11.09 2.27 -11.36
N GLY A 275 -9.82 2.46 -11.76
CA GLY A 275 -8.89 1.45 -12.26
C GLY A 275 -8.70 0.22 -11.36
N ASN A 276 -8.00 -0.78 -11.88
CA ASN A 276 -7.81 -2.07 -11.22
C ASN A 276 -7.17 -1.93 -9.82
N PRO A 277 -7.89 -2.19 -8.72
CA PRO A 277 -7.35 -2.01 -7.38
C PRO A 277 -6.09 -2.86 -7.14
N ILE A 278 -5.11 -2.33 -6.39
CA ILE A 278 -3.86 -3.05 -6.08
C ILE A 278 -4.09 -4.43 -5.48
N LYS A 279 -5.18 -4.59 -4.71
CA LYS A 279 -5.60 -5.86 -4.14
C LYS A 279 -6.02 -6.87 -5.20
N SER A 280 -6.83 -6.48 -6.18
CA SER A 280 -7.22 -7.38 -7.27
C SER A 280 -6.07 -7.65 -8.23
N PHE A 281 -5.16 -6.69 -8.41
CA PHE A 281 -3.88 -6.94 -9.09
C PHE A 281 -3.08 -8.04 -8.39
N PHE A 282 -2.83 -7.88 -7.08
CA PHE A 282 -2.11 -8.87 -6.30
C PHE A 282 -2.81 -10.24 -6.30
N GLY A 283 -4.15 -10.24 -6.20
CA GLY A 283 -4.96 -11.45 -6.33
C GLY A 283 -4.79 -12.18 -7.65
N ARG A 284 -4.69 -11.45 -8.77
CA ARG A 284 -4.39 -12.03 -10.10
C ARG A 284 -2.96 -12.53 -10.21
N LEU A 285 -2.00 -11.77 -9.67
CA LEU A 285 -0.59 -12.16 -9.66
C LEU A 285 -0.38 -13.53 -8.98
N LEU A 286 -1.13 -13.80 -7.91
CA LEU A 286 -1.07 -15.08 -7.19
C LEU A 286 -1.89 -16.22 -7.81
N ALA A 287 -2.70 -15.96 -8.84
CA ALA A 287 -3.50 -17.02 -9.45
C ALA A 287 -2.62 -17.99 -10.25
N GLU A 288 -2.83 -19.30 -10.08
CA GLU A 288 -2.01 -20.39 -10.67
C GLU A 288 -1.87 -20.34 -12.20
N ASN A 289 -2.80 -19.68 -12.89
CA ASN A 289 -2.81 -19.52 -14.35
C ASN A 289 -2.45 -18.10 -14.79
N PHE A 290 -1.75 -17.32 -13.96
CA PHE A 290 -1.23 -16.02 -14.40
C PHE A 290 -0.19 -16.24 -15.50
N GLN A 291 -0.67 -16.20 -16.75
CA GLN A 291 0.17 -16.03 -17.92
C GLN A 291 0.21 -14.53 -18.20
N PRO A 292 1.40 -13.89 -18.25
CA PRO A 292 1.51 -12.53 -18.73
C PRO A 292 0.89 -12.47 -20.13
N VAL A 293 -0.24 -11.79 -20.28
CA VAL A 293 -0.89 -11.62 -21.58
C VAL A 293 -0.32 -10.37 -22.22
N GLY A 294 0.45 -10.54 -23.30
CA GLY A 294 1.19 -9.43 -23.92
C GLY A 294 2.57 -9.26 -23.30
N VAL A 295 3.46 -8.58 -24.03
CA VAL A 295 4.89 -8.40 -23.71
C VAL A 295 5.09 -8.20 -22.21
N ALA A 296 5.69 -9.20 -21.57
CA ALA A 296 6.11 -9.26 -20.16
C ALA A 296 5.53 -8.15 -19.26
N GLU A 297 4.42 -8.39 -18.57
CA GLU A 297 4.28 -7.79 -17.23
C GLU A 297 5.41 -8.39 -16.39
N ASP A 298 6.53 -7.66 -16.32
CA ASP A 298 7.75 -8.08 -15.66
C ASP A 298 7.42 -8.29 -14.17
N ILE A 299 7.98 -9.35 -13.58
CA ILE A 299 7.86 -9.58 -12.13
C ILE A 299 8.43 -8.36 -11.38
N TRP A 300 9.40 -7.66 -11.97
CA TRP A 300 9.88 -6.35 -11.52
C TRP A 300 8.77 -5.29 -11.45
N GLU A 301 8.01 -5.08 -12.52
CA GLU A 301 6.87 -4.15 -12.54
C GLU A 301 5.84 -4.52 -11.47
N ALA A 302 5.55 -5.82 -11.32
CA ALA A 302 4.62 -6.30 -10.30
C ALA A 302 5.11 -5.97 -8.87
N TRP A 303 6.40 -6.20 -8.59
CA TRP A 303 6.99 -5.89 -7.29
C TRP A 303 7.02 -4.38 -7.02
N THR A 304 7.43 -3.58 -8.00
CA THR A 304 7.49 -2.12 -7.84
C THR A 304 6.09 -1.50 -7.68
N MET A 305 5.06 -2.04 -8.34
CA MET A 305 3.68 -1.58 -8.16
C MET A 305 3.12 -1.88 -6.76
N ILE A 306 3.65 -2.88 -6.05
CA ILE A 306 3.33 -3.18 -4.66
C ILE A 306 4.16 -2.33 -3.70
N LEU A 307 5.43 -2.08 -4.03
CA LEU A 307 6.33 -1.28 -3.20
C LEU A 307 5.97 0.20 -3.15
N ARG A 308 5.60 0.81 -4.29
CA ARG A 308 5.32 2.25 -4.38
C ARG A 308 4.21 2.72 -3.43
N PRO A 309 3.05 2.04 -3.33
CA PRO A 309 2.04 2.42 -2.34
C PRO A 309 2.51 2.15 -0.91
N TYR A 310 3.24 1.04 -0.68
CA TYR A 310 3.69 0.61 0.63
C TYR A 310 4.66 1.57 1.31
N ILE A 311 5.64 2.10 0.57
CA ILE A 311 6.69 2.95 1.14
C ILE A 311 6.16 4.29 1.68
N THR A 312 4.97 4.70 1.24
CA THR A 312 4.28 5.93 1.69
C THR A 312 3.43 5.71 2.95
N LYS A 313 3.36 4.47 3.45
CA LYS A 313 2.54 4.11 4.61
C LYS A 313 3.22 4.52 5.92
N ASP A 314 2.39 4.89 6.88
CA ASP A 314 2.80 5.30 8.21
C ASP A 314 3.23 4.08 9.04
N LEU A 315 4.40 4.21 9.67
CA LEU A 315 5.01 3.22 10.57
C LEU A 315 5.20 3.86 11.95
N THR A 316 4.60 3.27 12.98
CA THR A 316 4.86 3.66 14.38
C THR A 316 6.26 3.23 14.82
N VAL A 317 6.70 2.05 14.36
CA VAL A 317 8.01 1.47 14.64
C VAL A 317 8.75 1.30 13.32
N SER A 318 9.81 2.07 13.10
CA SER A 318 10.50 2.11 11.80
C SER A 318 11.18 0.78 11.42
N THR A 319 11.58 -0.03 12.40
CA THR A 319 12.18 -1.37 12.17
C THR A 319 11.19 -2.38 11.58
N ASP A 320 9.89 -2.07 11.60
CA ASP A 320 8.86 -2.94 11.05
C ASP A 320 8.69 -2.81 9.53
N ILE A 321 9.46 -1.94 8.86
CA ILE A 321 9.31 -1.70 7.42
C ILE A 321 9.45 -2.95 6.53
N LEU A 322 10.25 -3.95 6.92
CA LEU A 322 10.33 -5.22 6.21
C LEU A 322 9.31 -6.23 6.75
N PRO A 323 9.22 -6.45 8.09
CA PRO A 323 8.17 -7.30 8.68
C PRO A 323 6.74 -6.98 8.21
N ALA A 324 6.39 -5.70 8.07
CA ALA A 324 5.06 -5.24 7.68
C ALA A 324 4.73 -5.47 6.18
N LEU A 325 5.68 -5.97 5.39
CA LEU A 325 5.48 -6.43 4.01
C LEU A 325 5.84 -7.91 3.81
N ALA A 326 6.37 -8.56 4.84
CA ALA A 326 6.98 -9.88 4.74
C ALA A 326 6.04 -10.96 4.17
N GLY A 327 4.76 -10.95 4.54
CA GLY A 327 3.77 -11.90 4.01
C GLY A 327 3.47 -11.70 2.52
N VAL A 328 3.50 -10.46 2.05
CA VAL A 328 3.35 -10.15 0.61
C VAL A 328 4.58 -10.63 -0.16
N ALA A 329 5.78 -10.38 0.36
CA ALA A 329 7.02 -10.87 -0.24
C ALA A 329 7.06 -12.41 -0.30
N ALA A 330 6.66 -13.09 0.78
CA ALA A 330 6.58 -14.55 0.84
C ALA A 330 5.66 -15.13 -0.24
N ARG A 331 4.54 -14.48 -0.54
CA ARG A 331 3.61 -14.91 -1.61
C ARG A 331 4.06 -14.58 -3.01
N MET A 332 4.88 -13.56 -3.16
CA MET A 332 5.50 -13.26 -4.45
C MET A 332 6.70 -14.14 -4.74
N GLN A 333 7.31 -14.77 -3.73
CA GLN A 333 8.48 -15.62 -3.91
C GLN A 333 8.23 -16.67 -4.99
N ARG A 334 9.11 -16.64 -6.00
CA ARG A 334 9.23 -17.66 -7.04
C ARG A 334 10.70 -17.95 -7.28
N HIS A 335 11.02 -19.04 -7.97
CA HIS A 335 12.41 -19.40 -8.25
C HIS A 335 13.10 -18.33 -9.13
N GLU A 336 12.34 -17.71 -10.04
CA GLU A 336 12.79 -16.68 -10.97
C GLU A 336 13.25 -15.39 -10.27
N LEU A 337 12.80 -15.14 -9.04
CA LEU A 337 13.21 -13.98 -8.24
C LEU A 337 14.52 -14.20 -7.49
N GLY A 338 14.92 -15.46 -7.28
CA GLY A 338 16.05 -15.81 -6.41
C GLY A 338 15.79 -15.46 -4.95
N GLN A 339 16.85 -15.28 -4.17
CA GLN A 339 16.76 -14.97 -2.74
C GLN A 339 16.19 -13.56 -2.47
N TYR A 340 15.42 -13.40 -1.40
CA TYR A 340 15.04 -12.09 -0.87
C TYR A 340 16.18 -11.47 -0.05
N VAL A 341 16.63 -10.29 -0.45
CA VAL A 341 17.77 -9.57 0.10
C VAL A 341 17.29 -8.23 0.61
N ALA A 342 16.86 -8.21 1.87
CA ALA A 342 16.49 -6.98 2.59
C ALA A 342 15.52 -6.05 1.83
N GLY A 343 14.45 -6.56 1.23
CA GLY A 343 13.53 -5.74 0.42
C GLY A 343 13.71 -5.84 -1.09
N LEU A 344 14.82 -6.42 -1.55
CA LEU A 344 15.14 -6.62 -2.96
C LEU A 344 15.16 -8.10 -3.33
N TRP A 345 15.03 -8.41 -4.62
CA TRP A 345 15.15 -9.77 -5.15
C TRP A 345 16.53 -9.97 -5.75
N GLU A 346 17.18 -11.11 -5.51
CA GLU A 346 18.52 -11.43 -6.01
C GLU A 346 18.64 -11.22 -7.52
N LYS A 347 17.67 -11.73 -8.31
CA LYS A 347 17.74 -11.64 -9.77
C LYS A 347 17.54 -10.22 -10.29
N GLU A 348 16.91 -9.37 -9.50
CA GLU A 348 16.69 -7.96 -9.79
C GLU A 348 17.60 -7.02 -8.97
N LEU A 349 18.63 -7.56 -8.31
CA LEU A 349 19.44 -6.78 -7.38
C LEU A 349 20.19 -5.65 -8.10
N ALA A 350 20.63 -5.86 -9.34
CA ALA A 350 21.33 -4.83 -10.12
C ALA A 350 20.48 -3.58 -10.36
N THR A 351 19.23 -3.76 -10.78
CA THR A 351 18.25 -2.68 -10.94
C THR A 351 17.80 -2.17 -9.57
N GLY A 352 17.52 -3.09 -8.66
CA GLY A 352 17.08 -2.87 -7.29
C GLY A 352 17.89 -1.82 -6.53
N LEU A 353 19.22 -1.88 -6.62
CA LEU A 353 20.15 -0.98 -5.93
C LEU A 353 20.03 0.50 -6.33
N PHE A 354 19.50 0.80 -7.52
CA PHE A 354 19.46 2.14 -8.09
C PHE A 354 18.17 2.90 -7.77
N TRP A 355 17.38 2.45 -6.79
CA TRP A 355 16.21 3.17 -6.32
C TRP A 355 16.56 4.62 -5.95
N PHE A 356 15.59 5.52 -6.03
CA PHE A 356 15.67 6.88 -5.52
C PHE A 356 14.27 7.36 -5.11
N ALA A 357 14.20 8.29 -4.17
CA ALA A 357 12.92 8.74 -3.62
C ALA A 357 12.77 10.27 -3.64
N ASP A 358 11.55 10.73 -3.94
CA ASP A 358 11.14 12.11 -3.73
C ASP A 358 10.66 12.26 -2.28
N ILE A 359 11.41 13.04 -1.49
CA ILE A 359 11.21 13.20 -0.05
C ILE A 359 10.61 14.58 0.26
N LEU A 360 9.52 14.64 1.05
CA LEU A 360 8.74 15.86 1.31
C LEU A 360 9.13 16.63 2.59
N ASP A 361 9.39 15.94 3.70
CA ASP A 361 9.65 16.56 5.01
C ASP A 361 10.45 15.62 5.93
N THR A 362 11.35 16.17 6.74
CA THR A 362 12.18 15.45 7.71
C THR A 362 11.67 15.60 9.12
N LYS A 363 11.20 14.50 9.69
CA LYS A 363 11.05 14.39 11.14
C LYS A 363 12.02 13.32 11.64
N GLN A 364 13.10 13.81 12.25
CA GLN A 364 14.12 13.11 13.03
C GLN A 364 15.14 12.24 12.26
N PRO A 365 16.39 12.15 12.75
CA PRO A 365 17.38 11.20 12.24
C PRO A 365 16.93 9.77 12.52
N SER A 366 16.99 8.89 11.51
CA SER A 366 16.59 7.49 11.64
C SER A 366 17.59 6.68 12.46
N VAL A 367 17.05 5.78 13.27
CA VAL A 367 17.76 4.56 13.67
C VAL A 367 18.00 3.76 12.40
N LYS A 368 19.20 3.21 12.18
CA LYS A 368 19.47 2.29 11.06
C LYS A 368 18.51 1.09 11.15
N THR A 369 17.50 1.07 10.30
CA THR A 369 16.43 0.04 10.29
C THR A 369 16.70 -1.08 9.30
N ALA A 370 17.55 -0.82 8.30
CA ALA A 370 17.89 -1.72 7.22
C ALA A 370 19.28 -1.36 6.64
N PRO A 371 19.90 -2.28 5.88
CA PRO A 371 21.10 -2.01 5.07
C PRO A 371 20.92 -0.79 4.17
N THR A 372 21.97 0.02 3.96
CA THR A 372 21.84 1.31 3.24
C THR A 372 21.54 1.16 1.75
N PHE A 373 21.83 -0.01 1.19
CA PHE A 373 21.49 -0.34 -0.19
C PHE A 373 20.00 -0.66 -0.40
N SER A 374 19.26 -0.96 0.67
CA SER A 374 17.84 -1.27 0.62
C SER A 374 16.98 -0.02 0.69
N TRP A 375 15.88 0.01 -0.08
CA TRP A 375 14.84 1.04 0.04
C TRP A 375 14.25 1.12 1.45
N ALA A 376 14.33 0.03 2.23
CA ALA A 376 13.87 -0.01 3.61
C ALA A 376 14.69 0.90 4.55
N ALA A 377 15.87 1.36 4.13
CA ALA A 377 16.65 2.36 4.86
C ALA A 377 15.92 3.71 4.96
N LEU A 378 14.90 3.95 4.14
CA LEU A 378 14.02 5.12 4.22
C LEU A 378 13.01 5.05 5.38
N ALA A 379 12.93 3.94 6.12
CA ALA A 379 11.98 3.83 7.22
C ALA A 379 12.21 4.89 8.29
N GLY A 380 11.14 5.60 8.66
CA GLY A 380 11.17 6.59 9.73
C GLY A 380 12.02 7.83 9.45
N THR A 381 12.51 8.03 8.23
CA THR A 381 13.31 9.22 7.89
C THR A 381 12.41 10.41 7.51
N THR A 382 11.34 10.20 6.73
CA THR A 382 10.56 11.29 6.11
C THR A 382 9.20 10.85 5.58
N LYS A 383 8.30 11.81 5.31
CA LYS A 383 7.17 11.56 4.38
C LYS A 383 7.71 11.43 2.96
N ILE A 384 7.62 10.24 2.40
CA ILE A 384 8.04 9.93 1.04
C ILE A 384 6.87 10.21 0.10
N LYS A 385 7.13 11.01 -0.94
CA LYS A 385 6.16 11.27 -2.00
C LYS A 385 6.10 10.11 -2.99
N GLU A 386 7.26 9.63 -3.40
CA GLU A 386 7.41 8.67 -4.49
C GLU A 386 8.72 7.90 -4.35
N LEU A 387 8.73 6.61 -4.72
CA LEU A 387 9.90 5.76 -4.86
C LEU A 387 9.99 5.26 -6.30
N THR A 388 11.14 5.48 -6.93
CA THR A 388 11.33 5.29 -8.37
C THR A 388 12.70 4.69 -8.65
N TRP A 389 12.90 4.19 -9.86
CA TRP A 389 14.17 3.69 -10.38
C TRP A 389 14.50 4.41 -11.69
N PRO A 390 15.79 4.50 -12.08
CA PRO A 390 16.15 5.03 -13.38
C PRO A 390 15.35 4.32 -14.46
N TYR A 391 14.86 5.07 -15.44
CA TYR A 391 13.95 4.55 -16.44
C TYR A 391 14.72 3.64 -17.42
N MET A 392 14.81 2.34 -17.11
CA MET A 392 15.63 1.37 -17.84
C MET A 392 14.90 0.73 -19.03
N GLU A 393 13.58 0.59 -18.97
CA GLU A 393 12.79 -0.21 -19.92
C GLU A 393 12.49 0.46 -21.27
N SER A 394 12.59 1.79 -21.40
CA SER A 394 12.31 2.46 -22.69
C SER A 394 13.53 2.64 -23.58
N HIS A 395 14.72 2.28 -23.09
CA HIS A 395 15.97 2.48 -23.82
C HIS A 395 16.46 1.12 -24.28
N ASP A 396 16.13 0.75 -25.52
CA ASP A 396 16.61 -0.48 -26.18
C ASP A 396 18.15 -0.66 -26.09
N ASP A 397 18.89 0.43 -25.81
CA ASP A 397 20.35 0.48 -25.72
C ASP A 397 20.91 0.55 -24.27
N SER A 398 20.10 0.34 -23.22
CA SER A 398 20.59 0.36 -21.83
C SER A 398 21.64 -0.75 -21.56
N LYS A 399 22.77 -0.40 -20.96
CA LYS A 399 23.88 -1.34 -20.65
C LYS A 399 24.32 -1.23 -19.20
N GLN A 400 24.36 -2.36 -18.51
CA GLN A 400 24.97 -2.48 -17.18
C GLN A 400 26.50 -2.41 -17.28
N THR A 401 27.12 -1.55 -16.48
CA THR A 401 28.58 -1.29 -16.47
C THR A 401 29.32 -1.91 -15.27
N PHE A 402 28.62 -2.73 -14.48
CA PHE A 402 29.15 -3.37 -13.29
C PHE A 402 28.70 -4.83 -13.18
N LYS A 403 29.23 -5.55 -12.19
CA LYS A 403 28.79 -6.91 -11.83
C LYS A 403 28.56 -6.99 -10.32
N ILE A 404 27.54 -7.75 -9.94
CA ILE A 404 27.37 -8.20 -8.55
C ILE A 404 28.23 -9.46 -8.39
N THR A 405 29.18 -9.44 -7.47
CA THR A 405 30.12 -10.56 -7.25
C THR A 405 29.69 -11.47 -6.12
N ASP A 406 29.08 -10.91 -5.08
CA ASP A 406 28.53 -11.65 -3.93
C ASP A 406 27.46 -10.82 -3.23
N PHE A 407 26.62 -11.46 -2.42
CA PHE A 407 25.74 -10.79 -1.48
C PHE A 407 25.50 -11.67 -0.25
N LYS A 408 25.30 -11.04 0.90
CA LYS A 408 25.00 -11.73 2.17
C LYS A 408 23.80 -11.05 2.79
N CYS A 409 22.87 -11.83 3.32
CA CYS A 409 21.71 -11.33 4.05
C CYS A 409 21.39 -12.31 5.18
N SER A 410 21.34 -11.79 6.41
CA SER A 410 20.93 -12.54 7.60
C SER A 410 19.75 -11.84 8.25
N VAL A 411 18.79 -12.60 8.76
CA VAL A 411 17.60 -12.10 9.43
C VAL A 411 17.70 -12.30 10.94
N SER A 412 17.10 -11.39 11.71
CA SER A 412 17.12 -11.42 13.18
C SER A 412 16.09 -12.38 13.78
N GLY A 413 15.12 -12.85 12.99
CA GLY A 413 14.00 -13.67 13.45
C GLY A 413 13.70 -14.86 12.54
N LEU A 414 12.54 -15.47 12.77
CA LEU A 414 12.12 -16.69 12.04
C LEU A 414 11.66 -16.42 10.59
N ASN A 415 11.25 -15.17 10.29
CA ASN A 415 10.74 -14.81 8.98
C ASN A 415 11.88 -14.36 8.05
N PRO A 416 12.18 -15.10 6.96
CA PRO A 416 13.26 -14.75 6.02
C PRO A 416 13.01 -13.45 5.24
N TYR A 417 11.77 -12.94 5.25
CA TYR A 417 11.38 -11.66 4.64
C TYR A 417 11.25 -10.52 5.65
N GLY A 418 11.54 -10.79 6.94
CA GLY A 418 11.34 -9.86 8.04
C GLY A 418 12.56 -8.99 8.36
N THR A 419 12.78 -8.74 9.66
CA THR A 419 13.86 -7.88 10.15
C THR A 419 15.24 -8.44 9.79
N VAL A 420 16.08 -7.60 9.18
CA VAL A 420 17.44 -7.95 8.77
C VAL A 420 18.41 -7.67 9.91
N ALA A 421 19.25 -8.64 10.24
CA ALA A 421 20.32 -8.48 11.23
C ALA A 421 21.57 -7.85 10.61
N SER A 422 21.94 -8.32 9.42
CA SER A 422 23.02 -7.75 8.61
C SER A 422 22.82 -8.11 7.15
N ALA A 423 23.18 -7.21 6.24
CA ALA A 423 23.34 -7.57 4.84
C ALA A 423 24.47 -6.77 4.19
N SER A 424 24.99 -7.30 3.09
CA SER A 424 25.99 -6.62 2.28
C SER A 424 25.87 -7.06 0.83
N VAL A 425 26.20 -6.18 -0.11
CA VAL A 425 26.31 -6.50 -1.54
C VAL A 425 27.69 -6.12 -2.02
N GLU A 426 28.38 -7.07 -2.66
CA GLU A 426 29.70 -6.87 -3.26
C GLU A 426 29.55 -6.61 -4.76
N LEU A 427 30.12 -5.50 -5.21
CA LEU A 427 30.05 -5.01 -6.57
C LEU A 427 31.46 -4.86 -7.15
N HIS A 428 31.61 -5.17 -8.43
CA HIS A 428 32.79 -4.84 -9.22
C HIS A 428 32.39 -3.92 -10.37
N GLY A 429 32.93 -2.70 -10.41
CA GLY A 429 32.57 -1.71 -11.42
C GLY A 429 33.38 -0.43 -11.34
N PHE A 430 33.02 0.54 -12.16
CA PHE A 430 33.74 1.81 -12.29
C PHE A 430 33.38 2.78 -11.17
N THR A 431 34.41 3.37 -10.58
CA THR A 431 34.26 4.36 -9.51
C THR A 431 35.08 5.62 -9.76
N THR A 432 34.59 6.76 -9.29
CA THR A 432 35.40 7.98 -9.24
C THR A 432 35.09 8.78 -7.98
N MET A 433 36.11 9.39 -7.39
CA MET A 433 35.89 10.32 -6.27
C MET A 433 35.35 11.65 -6.80
N VAL A 434 34.33 12.14 -6.11
CA VAL A 434 33.62 13.37 -6.47
C VAL A 434 33.45 14.26 -5.26
N LYS A 435 33.51 15.57 -5.49
CA LYS A 435 33.02 16.61 -4.59
C LYS A 435 31.65 17.03 -5.08
N LEU A 436 30.64 16.83 -4.26
CA LEU A 436 29.30 17.32 -4.53
C LEU A 436 29.14 18.68 -3.84
N LYS A 437 28.56 19.64 -4.55
CA LYS A 437 28.26 20.98 -4.01
C LYS A 437 26.81 21.36 -4.22
N ALA A 438 26.31 22.12 -3.26
CA ALA A 438 24.98 22.71 -3.26
C ALA A 438 24.65 23.57 -4.51
N GLY A 439 23.53 23.29 -5.20
CA GLY A 439 23.00 24.16 -6.26
C GLY A 439 22.13 25.32 -5.74
N LYS A 440 22.03 26.43 -6.50
CA LYS A 440 21.34 27.67 -6.07
C LYS A 440 19.79 27.68 -6.18
N ARG A 441 19.13 26.63 -6.68
CA ARG A 441 17.66 26.62 -6.92
C ARG A 441 16.89 25.77 -5.89
N VAL A 442 15.75 26.33 -5.45
CA VAL A 442 15.01 26.11 -4.19
C VAL A 442 14.13 24.84 -4.15
N ARG A 443 14.46 23.77 -4.88
CA ARG A 443 13.77 22.47 -4.72
C ARG A 443 14.73 21.30 -4.46
N GLY A 444 15.89 21.56 -3.85
CA GLY A 444 16.67 20.57 -3.10
C GLY A 444 17.31 19.41 -3.87
N ARG A 445 17.19 19.35 -5.21
CA ARG A 445 17.60 18.19 -6.02
C ARG A 445 18.70 18.48 -7.02
N ASN A 446 19.16 19.73 -7.11
CA ASN A 446 20.21 20.12 -8.05
C ASN A 446 21.51 20.38 -7.30
N GLY A 447 22.57 19.67 -7.70
CA GLY A 447 23.92 19.84 -7.20
C GLY A 447 24.90 20.11 -8.33
N LEU A 448 26.13 20.43 -7.96
CA LEU A 448 27.27 20.54 -8.85
C LEU A 448 28.25 19.43 -8.49
N LEU A 449 28.40 18.46 -9.38
CA LEU A 449 29.29 17.32 -9.19
C LEU A 449 30.64 17.62 -9.82
N LYS A 450 31.71 17.57 -9.02
CA LYS A 450 33.07 17.86 -9.47
C LYS A 450 33.99 16.68 -9.20
N SER A 451 34.68 16.19 -10.22
CA SER A 451 35.82 15.27 -10.06
C SER A 451 37.14 16.00 -10.35
N ALA A 452 38.25 15.28 -10.44
CA ALA A 452 39.55 15.87 -10.78
C ALA A 452 39.57 16.49 -12.18
N ALA A 453 38.85 15.90 -13.14
CA ALA A 453 38.92 16.28 -14.55
C ALA A 453 37.74 17.17 -15.02
N ARG A 454 36.62 17.20 -14.28
CA ARG A 454 35.34 17.72 -14.79
C ARG A 454 34.39 18.22 -13.71
N GLU A 455 33.40 18.98 -14.15
CA GLU A 455 32.37 19.60 -13.32
C GLU A 455 31.05 19.61 -14.11
N GLU A 456 29.99 19.04 -13.56
CA GLU A 456 28.68 18.90 -14.23
C GLU A 456 27.53 19.22 -13.26
N PRO A 457 26.49 19.96 -13.69
CA PRO A 457 25.26 20.09 -12.95
C PRO A 457 24.50 18.75 -12.92
N VAL A 458 24.07 18.31 -11.75
CA VAL A 458 23.43 17.00 -11.58
C VAL A 458 22.13 17.09 -10.81
N MET A 459 21.20 16.19 -11.13
CA MET A 459 20.11 15.89 -10.21
C MET A 459 20.51 14.76 -9.28
N VAL A 460 20.51 15.02 -7.98
CA VAL A 460 20.92 14.06 -6.95
C VAL A 460 19.77 13.84 -5.97
N PHE A 461 19.51 12.57 -5.67
CA PHE A 461 18.51 12.13 -4.71
C PHE A 461 19.23 11.49 -3.53
N MET A 462 19.33 12.23 -2.43
CA MET A 462 19.95 11.75 -1.19
C MET A 462 18.97 10.84 -0.45
N ASP A 463 19.46 9.75 0.14
CA ASP A 463 18.63 8.80 0.90
C ASP A 463 18.21 9.35 2.27
N THR A 464 18.95 10.35 2.76
CA THR A 464 18.61 11.12 3.95
C THR A 464 18.49 12.58 3.55
N CYS A 465 17.41 13.24 3.94
CA CYS A 465 17.26 14.67 3.68
C CYS A 465 18.06 15.50 4.71
N PRO A 466 18.95 16.42 4.29
CA PRO A 466 19.72 17.26 5.20
C PRO A 466 18.82 18.27 5.92
N ALA A 467 19.16 18.64 7.17
CA ALA A 467 18.39 19.54 8.04
C ALA A 467 18.25 20.99 7.53
N THR A 468 18.94 21.37 6.45
CA THR A 468 18.83 22.64 5.74
C THR A 468 18.92 22.38 4.23
N THR A 469 18.57 23.37 3.39
CA THR A 469 18.78 23.30 1.94
C THR A 469 20.28 23.25 1.57
N LEU A 470 20.91 22.09 1.76
CA LEU A 470 22.23 21.68 1.28
C LEU A 470 23.38 21.82 2.30
N ASP A 471 23.62 20.73 3.04
CA ASP A 471 24.97 20.25 3.40
C ASP A 471 25.28 18.99 2.56
N ILE A 472 25.09 19.07 1.24
CA ILE A 472 25.62 18.07 0.30
C ILE A 472 27.11 18.30 0.00
N ASP A 473 27.70 19.34 0.59
CA ASP A 473 29.11 19.68 0.46
C ASP A 473 29.95 18.58 1.12
N GLY A 474 30.44 17.68 0.30
CA GLY A 474 31.12 16.49 0.77
C GLY A 474 31.95 15.83 -0.31
N THR A 475 32.82 14.91 0.11
CA THR A 475 33.54 14.02 -0.79
C THR A 475 32.86 12.67 -0.75
N PHE A 476 32.52 12.15 -1.92
CA PHE A 476 31.83 10.88 -2.10
C PHE A 476 32.54 10.06 -3.17
N THR A 477 32.16 8.80 -3.27
CA THR A 477 32.53 7.94 -4.40
C THR A 477 31.28 7.75 -5.27
N CYS A 478 31.35 8.13 -6.53
CA CYS A 478 30.36 7.70 -7.52
C CYS A 478 30.69 6.29 -7.97
N PHE A 479 29.71 5.39 -7.92
CA PHE A 479 29.77 4.07 -8.53
C PHE A 479 28.83 4.05 -9.75
N PHE A 480 29.37 3.84 -10.95
CA PHE A 480 28.59 3.93 -12.18
C PHE A 480 27.82 2.63 -12.44
N GLY A 481 26.54 2.78 -12.83
CA GLY A 481 25.58 1.71 -12.96
C GLY A 481 25.27 1.36 -14.41
N PHE A 482 24.37 2.13 -15.00
CA PHE A 482 23.80 1.85 -16.32
C PHE A 482 24.07 3.02 -17.26
N THR A 483 24.35 2.72 -18.53
CA THR A 483 24.52 3.73 -19.60
C THR A 483 23.46 3.55 -20.67
N TRP A 484 22.95 4.66 -21.22
CA TRP A 484 22.02 4.66 -22.36
C TRP A 484 22.23 5.91 -23.22
N SER A 485 21.53 5.97 -24.36
CA SER A 485 21.48 7.14 -25.22
C SER A 485 20.05 7.65 -25.34
N GLU A 486 19.87 8.97 -25.40
CA GLU A 486 18.57 9.62 -25.60
C GLU A 486 18.68 10.76 -26.61
N ASP A 487 17.55 11.13 -27.23
CA ASP A 487 17.49 12.28 -28.15
C ASP A 487 17.71 13.60 -27.39
N ASP A 488 18.66 14.40 -27.86
CA ASP A 488 18.94 15.73 -27.34
C ASP A 488 18.20 16.80 -28.16
N PHE A 489 17.02 17.19 -27.68
CA PHE A 489 16.22 18.25 -28.29
C PHE A 489 16.75 19.67 -28.01
N SER A 490 17.80 19.82 -27.20
CA SER A 490 18.41 21.13 -26.93
C SER A 490 19.28 21.64 -28.08
N THR A 491 19.73 20.76 -28.99
CA THR A 491 20.48 21.12 -30.19
C THR A 491 19.58 21.20 -31.42
N ARG A 492 20.01 21.93 -32.46
CA ARG A 492 19.35 21.95 -33.77
C ARG A 492 20.35 21.65 -34.88
N PRO A 493 20.23 20.52 -35.60
CA PRO A 493 19.25 19.44 -35.44
C PRO A 493 19.37 18.71 -34.08
N PRO A 494 18.35 17.92 -33.65
CA PRO A 494 18.43 17.11 -32.45
C PRO A 494 19.67 16.21 -32.48
N GLY A 495 20.41 16.21 -31.37
CA GLY A 495 21.64 15.43 -31.18
C GLY A 495 21.36 14.13 -30.44
N ILE A 496 22.42 13.41 -30.09
CA ILE A 496 22.35 12.26 -29.19
C ILE A 496 23.07 12.62 -27.90
N ARG A 497 22.39 12.44 -26.77
CA ARG A 497 22.97 12.56 -25.44
C ARG A 497 23.25 11.17 -24.89
N HIS A 498 24.48 10.96 -24.43
CA HIS A 498 24.83 9.75 -23.68
C HIS A 498 24.64 10.02 -22.20
N CYS A 499 24.00 9.09 -21.51
CA CYS A 499 23.66 9.21 -20.10
C CYS A 499 24.24 8.05 -19.30
N VAL A 500 24.48 8.28 -18.01
CA VAL A 500 24.88 7.24 -17.05
C VAL A 500 24.16 7.44 -15.71
N SER A 501 23.77 6.36 -15.04
CA SER A 501 23.29 6.41 -13.66
C SER A 501 24.44 6.09 -12.69
N ALA A 502 24.39 6.65 -11.48
CA ALA A 502 25.42 6.39 -10.47
C ALA A 502 24.86 6.31 -9.05
N LEU A 503 25.40 5.42 -8.24
CA LEU A 503 25.20 5.44 -6.80
C LEU A 503 26.17 6.44 -6.16
N LEU A 504 25.70 7.17 -5.17
CA LEU A 504 26.53 8.02 -4.32
C LEU A 504 26.87 7.26 -3.05
N LEU A 505 28.18 7.01 -2.85
CA LEU A 505 28.68 6.18 -1.77
C LEU A 505 29.55 6.99 -0.81
N ARG A 506 29.37 6.76 0.49
CA ARG A 506 30.22 7.28 1.56
C ARG A 506 31.12 6.15 2.09
N PRO A 507 32.45 6.33 2.13
CA PRO A 507 33.34 5.30 2.67
C PRO A 507 33.10 5.09 4.17
N SER A 508 33.15 3.82 4.57
CA SER A 508 33.20 3.39 5.97
C SER A 508 34.62 3.54 6.54
N SER A 509 34.80 3.17 7.82
CA SER A 509 36.13 2.98 8.42
C SER A 509 36.88 1.79 7.84
N GLU A 510 36.18 0.82 7.24
CA GLU A 510 36.77 -0.36 6.61
C GLU A 510 37.11 -0.10 5.13
N PRO A 511 38.29 -0.56 4.64
CA PRO A 511 38.67 -0.41 3.24
C PRO A 511 37.66 -1.07 2.30
N ASN A 512 37.31 -0.37 1.22
CA ASN A 512 36.36 -0.82 0.19
C ASN A 512 34.93 -1.08 0.68
N VAL A 513 34.59 -0.72 1.93
CA VAL A 513 33.24 -0.81 2.47
C VAL A 513 32.60 0.58 2.46
N TYR A 514 31.35 0.65 2.02
CA TYR A 514 30.64 1.90 1.80
C TYR A 514 29.20 1.84 2.29
N GLU A 515 28.68 3.00 2.66
CA GLU A 515 27.26 3.26 2.83
C GLU A 515 26.72 3.94 1.57
N ARG A 516 25.60 3.45 1.04
CA ARG A 516 24.84 4.17 0.00
C ARG A 516 24.14 5.35 0.66
N VAL A 517 24.30 6.53 0.07
CA VAL A 517 23.76 7.79 0.62
C VAL A 517 22.92 8.57 -0.41
N GLY A 518 22.85 8.07 -1.64
CA GLY A 518 21.97 8.59 -2.66
C GLY A 518 22.17 7.95 -4.02
N CYS A 519 21.41 8.45 -4.98
CA CYS A 519 21.43 8.04 -6.37
C CYS A 519 21.41 9.27 -7.29
N ILE A 520 22.18 9.21 -8.37
CA ILE A 520 22.15 10.12 -9.50
C ILE A 520 21.49 9.33 -10.63
N PRO A 521 20.18 9.51 -10.86
CA PRO A 521 19.45 8.67 -11.80
C PRO A 521 19.85 8.94 -13.24
N GLN A 522 20.36 10.14 -13.54
CA GLN A 522 20.80 10.55 -14.86
C GLN A 522 21.91 11.59 -14.77
N LEU A 523 23.08 11.24 -15.32
CA LEU A 523 24.26 12.08 -15.46
C LEU A 523 24.65 12.18 -16.93
N ASN A 524 24.96 13.38 -17.39
CA ASN A 524 25.47 13.58 -18.74
C ASN A 524 26.83 12.88 -18.92
N ASN A 525 26.93 11.99 -19.88
CA ASN A 525 28.09 11.13 -20.13
C ASN A 525 28.94 11.60 -21.32
N ASN A 526 28.90 12.89 -21.65
CA ASN A 526 29.72 13.47 -22.72
C ASN A 526 30.52 14.70 -22.21
N PRO A 527 31.86 14.60 -22.09
CA PRO A 527 32.71 13.42 -22.30
C PRO A 527 32.52 12.32 -21.23
N CYS A 528 32.87 11.07 -21.56
CA CYS A 528 32.48 9.86 -20.81
C CYS A 528 33.02 9.82 -19.37
N TRP A 529 32.13 9.72 -18.38
CA TRP A 529 32.45 9.55 -16.94
C TRP A 529 33.30 8.33 -16.62
N LEU A 530 33.26 7.33 -17.49
CA LEU A 530 34.01 6.09 -17.33
C LEU A 530 35.48 6.23 -17.73
N ASP A 531 35.85 7.21 -18.57
CA ASP A 531 37.23 7.34 -19.09
C ASP A 531 38.26 7.69 -18.00
N ASP A 532 37.83 8.42 -16.96
CA ASP A 532 38.66 8.77 -15.80
C ASP A 532 38.26 7.99 -14.53
N ALA A 533 37.49 6.92 -14.69
CA ALA A 533 37.04 6.08 -13.59
C ALA A 533 37.98 4.87 -13.42
N GLU A 534 38.07 4.37 -12.20
CA GLU A 534 38.84 3.18 -11.86
C GLU A 534 37.90 2.02 -11.55
N GLU A 535 38.17 0.84 -12.12
CA GLU A 535 37.50 -0.39 -11.73
C GLU A 535 37.92 -0.80 -10.32
N ARG A 536 36.94 -0.99 -9.43
CA ARG A 536 37.17 -1.38 -8.03
C ARG A 536 36.12 -2.36 -7.55
N ASN A 537 36.51 -3.15 -6.55
CA ASN A 537 35.56 -3.90 -5.73
C ASN A 537 35.03 -2.99 -4.61
N VAL A 538 33.72 -3.01 -4.43
CA VAL A 538 32.99 -2.17 -3.48
C VAL A 538 32.00 -3.06 -2.74
N THR A 539 32.04 -3.03 -1.41
CA THR A 539 31.03 -3.66 -0.56
C THR A 539 30.10 -2.58 -0.02
N ILE A 540 28.80 -2.69 -0.27
CA ILE A 540 27.78 -1.79 0.29
C ILE A 540 27.06 -2.52 1.44
N ILE A 541 26.95 -1.86 2.59
CA ILE A 541 26.36 -2.42 3.83
C ILE A 541 25.04 -1.77 4.25
#